data_AF-H3DQ97-F1
#
_entry.id   AF-H3DQ97-F1
#
_cell.length_a   1.000
_cell.length_b   1.000
_cell.length_c   1.000
_cell.angle_alpha   90.00
_cell.angle_beta   90.00
_cell.angle_gamma   90.00
#
_symmetry.space_group_name_H-M   'P 1'
#
loop_
_entity.id
_entity.type
_entity.pdbx_description
1 polymer ?
#
loop_
_entity_poly.entity_id
_entity_poly.type
_entity_poly.pdbx_seq_one_letter_code
_entity_poly.pdbx_strand_id
1 'polypeptide(L)'
;VQPGVPAFTVRQPEDALAVLRDRASEAGCPLQLCPELEDYQAACGALRLGLAGQHQRPNASLALQLSHAWLQRRHLRPSLVTVKGQCRRAAVPSPAASLRPLADTEWPGRNQTLKHGALTYFLDGAHTMRSMQACVEWFLEAAAQHERNASGPVVRVLLFNATGERDAAAMLKLLLPCHFDFAVFCPNITEAVASSSAALQRFRLS
;
A
#
# COMPACT_ATOMS: atom_id res chain seq x y z
N VAL A 1 -0.12 5.91 20.64
CA VAL A 1 -0.87 4.95 21.49
C VAL A 1 -1.52 5.75 22.61
N GLN A 2 -2.79 5.52 22.93
CA GLN A 2 -3.51 6.22 24.01
C GLN A 2 -4.05 5.21 25.04
N PRO A 3 -4.01 5.52 26.35
CA PRO A 3 -4.51 4.63 27.39
C PRO A 3 -5.99 4.25 27.20
N GLY A 4 -6.32 2.98 27.36
CA GLY A 4 -7.70 2.48 27.23
C GLY A 4 -8.30 2.52 25.81
N VAL A 5 -7.55 2.98 24.80
CA VAL A 5 -7.96 2.98 23.40
C VAL A 5 -7.39 1.73 22.71
N PRO A 6 -8.21 0.87 22.07
CA PRO A 6 -7.66 -0.28 21.35
C PRO A 6 -6.75 0.18 20.21
N ALA A 7 -5.57 -0.42 20.12
CA ALA A 7 -4.65 -0.32 19.01
C ALA A 7 -4.83 -1.53 18.09
N PHE A 8 -4.71 -1.31 16.79
CA PHE A 8 -4.86 -2.35 15.78
C PHE A 8 -3.57 -2.51 14.99
N THR A 9 -3.20 -3.75 14.69
CA THR A 9 -2.09 -4.07 13.81
C THR A 9 -2.49 -5.20 12.87
N VAL A 10 -1.76 -5.34 11.77
CA VAL A 10 -1.82 -6.49 10.86
C VAL A 10 -0.67 -7.45 11.18
N ARG A 11 -0.49 -8.53 10.40
CA ARG A 11 0.70 -9.38 10.55
C ARG A 11 1.97 -8.54 10.43
N GLN A 12 2.88 -8.73 11.37
CA GLN A 12 4.19 -8.11 11.40
C GLN A 12 5.25 -9.21 11.58
N PRO A 13 6.50 -8.94 11.21
CA PRO A 13 7.64 -9.68 11.74
C PRO A 13 7.58 -9.79 13.28
N GLU A 14 8.05 -10.90 13.84
CA GLU A 14 7.90 -11.19 15.28
C GLU A 14 8.61 -10.16 16.17
N ASP A 15 9.76 -9.65 15.74
CA ASP A 15 10.50 -8.57 16.40
C ASP A 15 9.69 -7.28 16.47
N ALA A 16 9.09 -6.87 15.34
CA ALA A 16 8.21 -5.70 15.29
C ALA A 16 6.94 -5.91 16.12
N LEU A 17 6.35 -7.11 16.09
CA LEU A 17 5.15 -7.43 16.86
C LEU A 17 5.43 -7.45 18.37
N ALA A 18 6.59 -7.92 18.80
CA ALA A 18 7.03 -7.86 20.20
C ALA A 18 7.09 -6.40 20.69
N VAL A 19 7.72 -5.51 19.92
CA VAL A 19 7.76 -4.07 20.25
C VAL A 19 6.35 -3.48 20.36
N LEU A 20 5.45 -3.82 19.44
CA LEU A 20 4.05 -3.35 19.51
C LEU A 20 3.33 -3.86 20.76
N ARG A 21 3.54 -5.11 21.17
CA ARG A 21 2.97 -5.68 22.41
C ARG A 21 3.50 -4.95 23.64
N ASP A 22 4.80 -4.70 23.70
CA ASP A 22 5.43 -4.00 24.83
C ASP A 22 4.91 -2.57 24.94
N ARG A 23 4.89 -1.82 23.83
CA ARG A 23 4.36 -0.45 23.81
C ARG A 23 2.88 -0.37 24.15
N ALA A 24 2.09 -1.36 23.74
CA ALA A 24 0.68 -1.44 24.10
C ALA A 24 0.49 -1.71 25.60
N SER A 25 1.31 -2.60 26.17
CA SER A 25 1.32 -2.91 27.60
C SER A 25 1.71 -1.68 28.44
N GLU A 26 2.80 -1.00 28.08
CA GLU A 26 3.28 0.22 28.73
C GLU A 26 2.22 1.33 28.72
N ALA A 27 1.53 1.50 27.59
CA ALA A 27 0.50 2.52 27.44
C ALA A 27 -0.85 2.12 28.07
N GLY A 28 -1.01 0.89 28.57
CA GLY A 28 -2.28 0.39 29.08
C GLY A 28 -3.37 0.32 28.01
N CYS A 29 -3.00 -0.02 26.78
CA CYS A 29 -3.92 -0.11 25.64
C CYS A 29 -4.08 -1.56 25.16
N PRO A 30 -5.29 -2.03 24.83
CA PRO A 30 -5.45 -3.34 24.19
C PRO A 30 -4.80 -3.32 22.80
N LEU A 31 -3.99 -4.33 22.46
CA LEU A 31 -3.52 -4.54 21.09
C LEU A 31 -4.33 -5.65 20.43
N GLN A 32 -4.85 -5.37 19.24
CA GLN A 32 -5.65 -6.31 18.47
C GLN A 32 -5.02 -6.58 17.10
N LEU A 33 -4.90 -7.86 16.75
CA LEU A 33 -4.47 -8.29 15.43
C LEU A 33 -5.70 -8.35 14.50
N CYS A 34 -5.66 -7.61 13.41
CA CYS A 34 -6.74 -7.61 12.43
C CYS A 34 -6.87 -9.01 11.79
N PRO A 35 -8.09 -9.48 11.53
CA PRO A 35 -8.30 -10.70 10.76
C PRO A 35 -7.79 -10.54 9.33
N GLU A 36 -7.64 -11.66 8.62
CA GLU A 36 -7.34 -11.60 7.20
C GLU A 36 -8.56 -11.12 6.42
N LEU A 37 -8.34 -10.60 5.22
CA LEU A 37 -9.43 -10.03 4.42
C LEU A 37 -10.47 -11.10 4.00
N GLU A 38 -10.01 -12.34 3.85
CA GLU A 38 -10.81 -13.53 3.54
C GLU A 38 -11.83 -13.85 4.64
N ASP A 39 -11.52 -13.55 5.90
CA ASP A 39 -12.45 -13.78 7.01
C ASP A 39 -13.70 -12.88 6.88
N TYR A 40 -13.54 -11.68 6.31
CA TYR A 40 -14.66 -10.79 6.00
C TYR A 40 -15.45 -11.27 4.80
N GLN A 41 -14.79 -11.87 3.80
CA GLN A 41 -15.49 -12.43 2.63
C GLN A 41 -16.45 -13.56 3.04
N ALA A 42 -16.00 -14.43 3.95
CA ALA A 42 -16.84 -15.50 4.48
C ALA A 42 -18.06 -14.97 5.24
N ALA A 43 -17.93 -13.83 5.93
CA ALA A 43 -19.01 -13.25 6.72
C ALA A 43 -19.94 -12.32 5.92
N CYS A 44 -19.41 -11.59 4.94
CA CYS A 44 -20.10 -10.47 4.27
C CYS A 44 -20.30 -10.66 2.77
N GLY A 45 -19.81 -11.75 2.18
CA GLY A 45 -19.90 -12.05 0.75
C GLY A 45 -18.68 -11.59 -0.07
N ALA A 46 -18.81 -11.60 -1.40
CA ALA A 46 -17.71 -11.29 -2.30
C ALA A 46 -17.15 -9.87 -2.05
N LEU A 47 -15.85 -9.80 -1.75
CA LEU A 47 -15.12 -8.56 -1.49
C LEU A 47 -14.15 -8.29 -2.64
N ARG A 48 -14.24 -7.08 -3.20
CA ARG A 48 -13.32 -6.53 -4.18
C ARG A 48 -12.69 -5.26 -3.61
N LEU A 49 -11.39 -5.07 -3.83
CA LEU A 49 -10.69 -3.83 -3.53
C LEU A 49 -10.63 -2.94 -4.77
N GLY A 50 -10.81 -1.64 -4.58
CA GLY A 50 -10.56 -0.63 -5.61
C GLY A 50 -9.07 -0.39 -5.84
N LEU A 51 -8.26 -0.55 -4.78
CA LEU A 51 -6.80 -0.47 -4.84
C LEU A 51 -6.19 -1.80 -5.27
N ALA A 52 -5.30 -1.76 -6.26
CA ALA A 52 -4.57 -2.91 -6.74
C ALA A 52 -3.36 -3.26 -5.85
N GLY A 53 -2.89 -4.50 -5.94
CA GLY A 53 -1.72 -5.00 -5.22
C GLY A 53 -2.06 -5.77 -3.93
N GLN A 54 -1.36 -6.88 -3.71
CA GLN A 54 -1.62 -7.79 -2.57
C GLN A 54 -1.41 -7.14 -1.21
N HIS A 55 -0.46 -6.20 -1.13
CA HIS A 55 -0.18 -5.43 0.08
C HIS A 55 -1.34 -4.52 0.51
N GLN A 56 -2.33 -4.25 -0.35
CA GLN A 56 -3.52 -3.50 0.02
C GLN A 56 -4.53 -4.33 0.82
N ARG A 57 -4.44 -5.66 0.79
CA ARG A 57 -5.33 -6.55 1.57
C ARG A 57 -5.24 -6.30 3.08
N PRO A 58 -4.04 -6.33 3.71
CA PRO A 58 -3.92 -5.99 5.12
C PRO A 58 -4.32 -4.53 5.41
N ASN A 59 -4.06 -3.59 4.49
CA ASN A 59 -4.50 -2.19 4.65
C ASN A 59 -6.04 -2.09 4.72
N ALA A 60 -6.74 -2.82 3.86
CA ALA A 60 -8.19 -2.89 3.85
C ALA A 60 -8.75 -3.48 5.15
N SER A 61 -8.18 -4.59 5.63
CA SER A 61 -8.59 -5.18 6.92
C SER A 61 -8.37 -4.21 8.09
N LEU A 62 -7.22 -3.53 8.11
CA LEU A 62 -6.92 -2.52 9.13
C LEU A 62 -7.92 -1.36 9.07
N ALA A 63 -8.25 -0.87 7.87
CA ALA A 63 -9.24 0.18 7.67
C ALA A 63 -10.65 -0.24 8.16
N LEU A 64 -11.05 -1.49 7.89
CA LEU A 64 -12.34 -2.03 8.38
C LEU A 64 -12.39 -2.06 9.92
N GLN A 65 -11.33 -2.57 10.57
CA GLN A 65 -11.28 -2.62 12.04
C GLN A 65 -11.30 -1.23 12.67
N LEU A 66 -10.51 -0.30 12.13
CA LEU A 66 -10.46 1.08 12.61
C LEU A 66 -11.82 1.78 12.43
N SER A 67 -12.45 1.62 11.26
CA SER A 67 -13.77 2.19 10.98
C SER A 67 -14.84 1.61 11.90
N HIS A 68 -14.82 0.29 12.09
CA HIS A 68 -15.73 -0.39 13.01
C HIS A 68 -15.54 0.11 14.46
N ALA A 69 -14.31 0.13 14.97
CA ALA A 69 -14.01 0.59 16.32
C ALA A 69 -14.43 2.05 16.55
N TRP A 70 -14.23 2.92 15.56
CA TRP A 70 -14.67 4.30 15.60
C TRP A 70 -16.20 4.44 15.64
N LEU A 71 -16.92 3.71 14.77
CA LEU A 71 -18.38 3.70 14.75
C LEU A 71 -18.96 3.17 16.06
N GLN A 72 -18.39 2.08 16.60
CA GLN A 72 -18.77 1.53 17.90
C GLN A 72 -18.64 2.58 19.00
N ARG A 73 -17.52 3.31 19.06
CA ARG A 73 -17.32 4.38 20.03
C ARG A 73 -18.31 5.54 19.92
N ARG A 74 -18.76 5.84 18.69
CA ARG A 74 -19.66 6.97 18.43
C ARG A 74 -21.13 6.63 18.67
N HIS A 75 -21.53 5.37 18.45
CA HIS A 75 -22.93 4.95 18.44
C HIS A 75 -23.33 3.99 19.57
N LEU A 76 -22.37 3.30 20.18
CA LEU A 76 -22.61 2.38 21.29
C LEU A 76 -21.85 2.89 22.51
N ARG A 77 -22.51 2.89 23.69
CA ARG A 77 -21.84 3.25 24.94
C ARG A 77 -20.60 2.34 25.08
N PRO A 78 -19.40 2.89 25.30
CA PRO A 78 -18.21 2.06 25.41
C PRO A 78 -18.35 1.15 26.62
N SER A 79 -18.57 -0.15 26.39
CA SER A 79 -18.29 -1.15 27.41
C SER A 79 -16.78 -1.22 27.53
N LEU A 80 -16.25 -0.53 28.54
CA LEU A 80 -14.83 -0.54 28.89
C LEU A 80 -14.46 -1.93 29.42
N VAL A 81 -14.27 -2.89 28.52
CA VAL A 81 -13.64 -4.14 28.88
C VAL A 81 -12.13 -3.91 28.84
N THR A 82 -11.57 -3.55 29.99
CA THR A 82 -10.12 -3.46 30.20
C THR A 82 -9.54 -4.88 30.19
N VAL A 83 -9.24 -5.41 29.00
CA VAL A 83 -8.52 -6.67 28.87
C VAL A 83 -7.03 -6.38 28.99
N LYS A 84 -6.46 -6.64 30.17
CA LYS A 84 -5.00 -6.71 30.32
C LYS A 84 -4.47 -7.95 29.60
N GLY A 85 -3.44 -7.77 28.75
CA GLY A 85 -2.32 -8.71 28.77
C GLY A 85 -2.04 -9.58 27.54
N GLN A 86 -2.82 -9.60 26.45
CA GLN A 86 -2.45 -10.39 25.27
C GLN A 86 -2.92 -9.74 23.96
N CYS A 87 -2.11 -9.83 22.91
CA CYS A 87 -2.52 -9.47 21.55
C CYS A 87 -3.59 -10.47 21.11
N ARG A 88 -4.84 -10.02 20.95
CA ARG A 88 -5.97 -10.89 20.57
C ARG A 88 -6.35 -10.62 19.12
N ARG A 89 -6.75 -11.66 18.39
CA ARG A 89 -7.36 -11.47 17.07
C ARG A 89 -8.66 -10.69 17.23
N ALA A 90 -8.84 -9.61 16.46
CA ALA A 90 -10.06 -8.84 16.44
C ALA A 90 -11.19 -9.66 15.82
N ALA A 91 -12.41 -9.47 16.31
CA ALA A 91 -13.57 -10.10 15.71
C ALA A 91 -13.86 -9.50 14.34
N VAL A 92 -14.40 -10.31 13.43
CA VAL A 92 -14.95 -9.82 12.17
C VAL A 92 -16.23 -9.04 12.49
N PRO A 93 -16.36 -7.76 12.12
CA PRO A 93 -17.59 -6.99 12.30
C PRO A 93 -18.78 -7.68 11.63
N SER A 94 -19.97 -7.56 12.21
CA SER A 94 -21.16 -8.20 11.62
C SER A 94 -21.48 -7.66 10.21
N PRO A 95 -22.20 -8.43 9.38
CA PRO A 95 -22.43 -8.12 7.95
C PRO A 95 -23.21 -6.84 7.66
N ALA A 96 -23.63 -6.08 8.68
CA ALA A 96 -24.37 -4.83 8.50
C ALA A 96 -23.52 -3.72 7.85
N ALA A 97 -22.19 -3.82 7.87
CA ALA A 97 -21.31 -2.86 7.25
C ALA A 97 -21.14 -3.15 5.74
N SER A 98 -21.61 -2.22 4.90
CA SER A 98 -21.37 -2.27 3.45
C SER A 98 -19.88 -2.31 3.14
N LEU A 99 -19.43 -3.29 2.35
CA LEU A 99 -18.06 -3.40 1.85
C LEU A 99 -17.82 -2.57 0.58
N ARG A 100 -18.86 -1.93 0.03
CA ARG A 100 -18.75 -1.08 -1.17
C ARG A 100 -17.67 -0.02 -1.09
N PRO A 101 -17.46 0.70 0.04
CA PRO A 101 -16.41 1.70 0.13
C PRO A 101 -15.02 1.16 -0.20
N LEU A 102 -14.71 -0.11 0.12
CA LEU A 102 -13.43 -0.72 -0.23
C LEU A 102 -13.26 -0.91 -1.75
N ALA A 103 -14.35 -1.22 -2.45
CA ALA A 103 -14.37 -1.39 -3.90
C ALA A 103 -14.27 -0.04 -4.63
N ASP A 104 -14.87 1.00 -4.06
CA ASP A 104 -14.90 2.36 -4.61
C ASP A 104 -13.68 3.21 -4.18
N THR A 105 -12.78 2.65 -3.36
CA THR A 105 -11.60 3.38 -2.88
C THR A 105 -10.60 3.59 -4.00
N GLU A 106 -10.25 4.85 -4.24
CA GLU A 106 -9.18 5.27 -5.14
C GLU A 106 -8.09 6.01 -4.37
N TRP A 107 -6.84 5.78 -4.75
CA TRP A 107 -5.69 6.48 -4.17
C TRP A 107 -4.69 6.83 -5.27
N PRO A 108 -4.65 8.09 -5.74
CA PRO A 108 -3.73 8.52 -6.78
C PRO A 108 -2.27 8.22 -6.41
N GLY A 109 -1.52 7.66 -7.36
CA GLY A 109 -0.11 7.29 -7.19
C GLY A 109 0.14 6.03 -6.35
N ARG A 110 -0.89 5.21 -6.07
CA ARG A 110 -0.75 3.90 -5.41
C ARG A 110 -1.31 2.81 -6.32
N ASN A 111 -0.41 2.06 -6.96
CA ASN A 111 -0.76 1.01 -7.93
C ASN A 111 -1.83 1.46 -8.93
N GLN A 112 -1.69 2.70 -9.41
CA GLN A 112 -2.68 3.36 -10.23
C GLN A 112 -2.40 3.10 -11.71
N THR A 113 -3.40 2.60 -12.43
CA THR A 113 -3.34 2.44 -13.90
C THR A 113 -4.19 3.49 -14.57
N LEU A 114 -3.59 4.30 -15.44
CA LEU A 114 -4.29 5.30 -16.26
C LEU A 114 -4.11 4.98 -17.74
N LYS A 115 -5.16 5.22 -18.54
CA LYS A 115 -5.10 5.06 -20.00
C LYS A 115 -5.29 6.41 -20.69
N HIS A 116 -4.45 6.70 -21.66
CA HIS A 116 -4.54 7.89 -22.50
C HIS A 116 -4.19 7.55 -23.95
N GLY A 117 -5.21 7.33 -24.78
CA GLY A 117 -5.01 6.86 -26.15
C GLY A 117 -4.29 5.51 -26.18
N ALA A 118 -3.16 5.45 -26.88
CA ALA A 118 -2.31 4.26 -26.96
C ALA A 118 -1.37 4.08 -25.76
N LEU A 119 -1.33 5.04 -24.83
CA LEU A 119 -0.46 5.00 -23.66
C LEU A 119 -1.21 4.45 -22.44
N THR A 120 -0.54 3.57 -21.70
CA THR A 120 -0.98 3.12 -20.38
C THR A 120 0.10 3.47 -19.37
N TYR A 121 -0.28 4.28 -18.39
CA TYR A 121 0.59 4.69 -17.30
C TYR A 121 0.36 3.78 -16.09
N PHE A 122 1.45 3.27 -15.53
CA PHE A 122 1.47 2.53 -14.27
C PHE A 122 2.21 3.41 -13.24
N LEU A 123 1.45 4.02 -12.34
CA LEU A 123 1.95 5.02 -11.39
C LEU A 123 2.01 4.43 -9.99
N ASP A 124 3.19 4.50 -9.37
CA ASP A 124 3.39 4.14 -7.97
C ASP A 124 4.48 5.01 -7.30
N GLY A 125 4.19 5.49 -6.09
CA GLY A 125 5.14 6.25 -5.26
C GLY A 125 6.01 5.41 -4.33
N ALA A 126 6.33 4.16 -4.70
CA ALA A 126 7.19 3.26 -3.95
C ALA A 126 8.61 3.83 -3.80
N HIS A 127 9.17 3.73 -2.61
CA HIS A 127 10.48 4.31 -2.30
C HIS A 127 11.23 3.64 -1.15
N THR A 128 10.77 2.46 -0.75
CA THR A 128 11.48 1.53 0.14
C THR A 128 11.64 0.21 -0.59
N MET A 129 12.62 -0.62 -0.21
CA MET A 129 12.82 -1.94 -0.86
C MET A 129 11.54 -2.78 -0.86
N ARG A 130 10.83 -2.81 0.28
CA ARG A 130 9.56 -3.54 0.43
C ARG A 130 8.46 -2.98 -0.49
N SER A 131 8.28 -1.67 -0.55
CA SER A 131 7.27 -1.07 -1.43
C SER A 131 7.63 -1.23 -2.91
N MET A 132 8.92 -1.22 -3.25
CA MET A 132 9.40 -1.44 -4.62
C MET A 132 9.10 -2.86 -5.08
N GLN A 133 9.32 -3.88 -4.24
CA GLN A 133 8.94 -5.26 -4.53
C GLN A 133 7.44 -5.40 -4.79
N ALA A 134 6.62 -4.82 -3.91
CA ALA A 134 5.17 -4.84 -4.07
C ALA A 134 4.70 -4.11 -5.35
N CYS A 135 5.38 -3.03 -5.73
CA CYS A 135 5.15 -2.31 -6.99
C CYS A 135 5.52 -3.16 -8.21
N VAL A 136 6.67 -3.84 -8.18
CA VAL A 136 7.11 -4.76 -9.25
C VAL A 136 6.11 -5.89 -9.46
N GLU A 137 5.68 -6.55 -8.39
CA GLU A 137 4.68 -7.62 -8.45
C GLU A 137 3.37 -7.14 -9.10
N TRP A 138 2.86 -5.98 -8.65
CA TRP A 138 1.68 -5.37 -9.24
C TRP A 138 1.89 -5.02 -10.73
N PHE A 139 3.01 -4.39 -11.07
CA PHE A 139 3.31 -3.98 -12.45
C PHE A 139 3.36 -5.17 -13.39
N LEU A 140 4.05 -6.25 -13.01
CA LEU A 140 4.17 -7.46 -13.83
C LEU A 140 2.79 -8.06 -14.14
N GLU A 141 1.91 -8.12 -13.14
CA GLU A 141 0.54 -8.61 -13.32
C GLU A 141 -0.28 -7.66 -14.21
N ALA A 142 -0.28 -6.36 -13.91
CA ALA A 142 -1.10 -5.37 -14.60
C ALA A 142 -0.65 -5.14 -16.05
N ALA A 143 0.67 -5.11 -16.30
CA ALA A 143 1.24 -5.00 -17.64
C ALA A 143 0.91 -6.23 -18.49
N ALA A 144 1.07 -7.44 -17.95
CA ALA A 144 0.71 -8.67 -18.66
C ALA A 144 -0.79 -8.74 -19.02
N GLN A 145 -1.66 -8.28 -18.11
CA GLN A 145 -3.09 -8.16 -18.41
C GLN A 145 -3.37 -7.16 -19.54
N HIS A 146 -2.62 -6.06 -19.60
CA HIS A 146 -2.78 -5.05 -20.65
C HIS A 146 -2.26 -5.54 -22.01
N GLU A 147 -1.09 -6.16 -22.03
CA GLU A 147 -0.44 -6.67 -23.24
C GLU A 147 -1.26 -7.77 -23.92
N ARG A 148 -1.94 -8.62 -23.16
CA ARG A 148 -2.88 -9.61 -23.73
C ARG A 148 -4.00 -8.99 -24.56
N ASN A 149 -4.34 -7.74 -24.28
CA ASN A 149 -5.40 -7.00 -24.98
C ASN A 149 -4.83 -6.01 -26.01
N ALA A 150 -3.51 -5.95 -26.17
CA ALA A 150 -2.86 -5.05 -27.13
C ALA A 150 -2.92 -5.65 -28.54
N SER A 151 -3.19 -4.80 -29.54
CA SER A 151 -3.29 -5.19 -30.95
C SER A 151 -1.95 -5.18 -31.70
N GLY A 152 -0.83 -5.00 -31.00
CA GLY A 152 0.49 -4.83 -31.61
C GLY A 152 1.63 -4.87 -30.60
N PRO A 153 2.90 -4.64 -31.04
CA PRO A 153 4.05 -4.65 -30.15
C PRO A 153 3.93 -3.57 -29.08
N VAL A 154 4.37 -3.90 -27.86
CA VAL A 154 4.37 -3.00 -26.70
C VAL A 154 5.80 -2.63 -26.36
N VAL A 155 6.02 -1.34 -26.11
CA VAL A 155 7.30 -0.80 -25.60
C VAL A 155 7.09 -0.37 -24.16
N ARG A 156 7.98 -0.82 -23.26
CA ARG A 156 7.95 -0.51 -21.84
C ARG A 156 8.98 0.57 -21.53
N VAL A 157 8.52 1.70 -21.03
CA VAL A 157 9.38 2.81 -20.61
C VAL A 157 9.28 3.00 -19.10
N LEU A 158 10.42 2.95 -18.42
CA LEU A 158 10.53 3.30 -17.01
C LEU A 158 10.73 4.80 -16.86
N LEU A 159 9.87 5.45 -16.08
CA LEU A 159 10.11 6.79 -15.56
C LEU A 159 10.49 6.66 -14.08
N PHE A 160 11.74 6.93 -13.73
CA PHE A 160 12.24 6.75 -12.37
C PHE A 160 12.76 8.05 -11.78
N ASN A 161 12.47 8.25 -10.50
CA ASN A 161 13.01 9.32 -9.70
C ASN A 161 13.22 8.82 -8.27
N ALA A 162 14.33 9.22 -7.65
CA ALA A 162 14.64 8.93 -6.26
C ALA A 162 15.09 10.23 -5.56
N THR A 163 14.62 10.42 -4.33
CA THR A 163 14.95 11.57 -3.47
C THR A 163 15.84 11.15 -2.31
N GLY A 164 16.77 12.02 -1.90
CA GLY A 164 17.58 11.86 -0.69
C GLY A 164 18.65 10.77 -0.80
N GLU A 165 19.09 10.24 0.34
CA GLU A 165 20.18 9.25 0.44
C GLU A 165 19.74 7.80 0.19
N ARG A 166 18.72 7.59 -0.64
CA ARG A 166 18.20 6.24 -0.94
C ARG A 166 19.16 5.51 -1.87
N ASP A 167 19.33 4.21 -1.66
CA ASP A 167 20.08 3.34 -2.56
C ASP A 167 19.29 3.09 -3.86
N ALA A 168 19.40 4.05 -4.78
CA ALA A 168 18.76 4.00 -6.09
C ALA A 168 19.23 2.79 -6.90
N ALA A 169 20.49 2.36 -6.75
CA ALA A 169 21.02 1.20 -7.46
C ALA A 169 20.35 -0.09 -6.97
N ALA A 170 20.16 -0.27 -5.66
CA ALA A 170 19.42 -1.40 -5.12
C ALA A 170 17.95 -1.39 -5.56
N MET A 171 17.30 -0.23 -5.61
CA MET A 171 15.93 -0.11 -6.10
C MET A 171 15.80 -0.45 -7.59
N LEU A 172 16.74 0.01 -8.43
CA LEU A 172 16.77 -0.30 -9.86
C LEU A 172 16.99 -1.80 -10.12
N LYS A 173 17.79 -2.48 -9.28
CA LYS A 173 17.97 -3.94 -9.37
C LYS A 173 16.65 -4.70 -9.20
N LEU A 174 15.73 -4.20 -8.36
CA LEU A 174 14.41 -4.82 -8.20
C LEU A 174 13.54 -4.70 -9.46
N LEU A 175 13.78 -3.69 -10.30
CA LEU A 175 13.02 -3.42 -11.53
C LEU A 175 13.51 -4.24 -12.74
N LEU A 176 14.64 -4.96 -12.63
CA LEU A 176 15.17 -5.77 -13.73
C LEU A 176 14.16 -6.78 -14.32
N PRO A 177 13.33 -7.49 -13.52
CA PRO A 177 12.33 -8.42 -14.05
C PRO A 177 11.21 -7.74 -14.85
N CYS A 178 11.06 -6.41 -14.75
CA CYS A 178 10.04 -5.67 -15.48
C CYS A 178 10.38 -5.51 -16.98
N HIS A 179 11.61 -5.81 -17.39
CA HIS A 179 12.06 -5.76 -18.79
C HIS A 179 11.68 -4.46 -19.50
N PHE A 180 12.08 -3.31 -18.93
CA PHE A 180 11.90 -2.02 -19.59
C PHE A 180 12.87 -1.87 -20.77
N ASP A 181 12.38 -1.43 -21.91
CA ASP A 181 13.16 -1.15 -23.11
C ASP A 181 13.96 0.15 -22.97
N PHE A 182 13.36 1.14 -22.29
CA PHE A 182 13.96 2.44 -22.04
C PHE A 182 13.76 2.85 -20.58
N ALA A 183 14.72 3.61 -20.06
CA ALA A 183 14.62 4.24 -18.75
C ALA A 183 14.91 5.73 -18.86
N VAL A 184 14.03 6.54 -18.27
CA VAL A 184 14.13 7.99 -18.16
C VAL A 184 14.25 8.34 -16.68
N PHE A 185 15.31 9.05 -16.33
CA PHE A 185 15.58 9.49 -14.97
C PHE A 185 15.22 10.96 -14.83
N CYS A 186 14.30 11.29 -13.92
CA CYS A 186 13.84 12.66 -13.72
C CYS A 186 14.48 13.29 -12.49
N PRO A 187 14.78 14.60 -12.52
CA PRO A 187 15.17 15.33 -11.33
C PRO A 187 13.97 15.59 -10.42
N ASN A 188 14.24 15.95 -9.17
CA ASN A 188 13.23 16.41 -8.20
C ASN A 188 12.80 17.88 -8.42
N ILE A 189 13.05 18.43 -9.61
CA ILE A 189 12.76 19.82 -9.92
C ILE A 189 11.31 19.90 -10.41
N THR A 190 10.45 20.52 -9.61
CA THR A 190 9.02 20.73 -9.93
C THR A 190 8.78 21.93 -10.84
N GLU A 191 9.83 22.69 -11.17
CA GLU A 191 9.76 23.84 -12.05
C GLU A 191 10.17 23.43 -13.47
N ALA A 192 9.29 23.65 -14.44
CA ALA A 192 9.70 23.74 -15.82
C ALA A 192 10.56 25.00 -15.94
N VAL A 193 11.88 24.85 -15.90
CA VAL A 193 12.78 25.93 -16.30
C VAL A 193 12.46 26.19 -17.77
N ALA A 194 11.67 27.24 -18.03
CA ALA A 194 11.46 27.75 -19.36
C ALA A 194 12.86 28.01 -19.95
N SER A 195 13.21 27.21 -20.95
CA SER A 195 14.43 27.24 -21.76
C SER A 195 15.51 28.25 -21.34
N SER A 196 16.57 27.79 -20.69
CA SER A 196 17.92 28.25 -21.03
C SER A 196 18.95 27.21 -20.64
N SER A 197 19.96 27.07 -21.47
CA SER A 197 21.00 26.05 -21.44
C SER A 197 21.74 25.93 -20.11
N ALA A 198 22.17 24.69 -19.82
CA ALA A 198 23.22 24.28 -18.87
C ALA A 198 22.79 23.92 -17.44
N ALA A 199 22.31 22.68 -17.26
CA ALA A 199 22.58 21.89 -16.05
C ALA A 199 22.35 20.37 -16.28
N LEU A 200 22.99 19.81 -17.31
CA LEU A 200 23.18 18.36 -17.41
C LEU A 200 24.36 17.98 -16.51
N GLN A 201 24.11 17.80 -15.21
CA GLN A 201 25.13 17.30 -14.29
C GLN A 201 24.78 15.91 -13.75
N ARG A 202 25.32 14.93 -14.49
CA ARG A 202 25.96 13.69 -14.00
C ARG A 202 25.10 12.68 -13.23
N PHE A 203 24.62 11.68 -13.97
CA PHE A 203 24.70 10.29 -13.52
C PHE A 203 25.60 9.51 -14.48
N ARG A 204 26.88 9.35 -14.13
CA ARG A 204 27.72 8.27 -14.68
C ARG A 204 27.82 7.23 -13.56
N LEU A 205 27.24 6.06 -13.78
CA LEU A 205 27.52 4.89 -12.95
C LEU A 205 28.85 4.32 -13.45
N SER A 206 29.85 4.32 -12.57
CA SER A 206 31.08 3.54 -12.67
C SER A 206 30.85 2.10 -12.24
#